data_AF-A0AA51T0F3-F1
#
_entry.id   AF-A0AA51T0F3-F1
#
_cell.length_a   1.000
_cell.length_b   1.000
_cell.length_c   1.000
_cell.angle_alpha   90.00
_cell.angle_beta   90.00
_cell.angle_gamma   90.00
#
_symmetry.space_group_name_H-M   'P 1'
#
loop_
_entity.id
_entity.type
_entity.pdbx_description
1 polymer ?
#
loop_
_entity_poly.entity_id
_entity_poly.type
_entity_poly.pdbx_seq_one_letter_code
_entity_poly.pdbx_strand_id
1 'polypeptide(L)' 'MTESPMEWFKKMKKRSKYLMYTGIVFLIISIPTFLDYDMFPRINANDGPHQIGSWVSFFFTFVGFILLILAFGEEDL' A
#
# COMPACT_ATOMS: atom_id res chain seq x y z
N MET A 1 -22.61 14.69 -15.35
CA MET A 1 -23.06 13.34 -14.96
C MET A 1 -21.89 12.67 -14.27
N THR A 2 -21.92 12.54 -12.95
CA THR A 2 -20.90 11.80 -12.20
C THR A 2 -21.14 10.31 -12.42
N GLU A 3 -20.19 9.62 -13.03
CA GLU A 3 -20.27 8.18 -13.23
C GLU A 3 -20.38 7.46 -11.88
N SER A 4 -21.13 6.35 -11.84
CA SER A 4 -21.16 5.50 -10.64
C SER A 4 -19.75 4.95 -10.36
N PRO A 5 -19.30 4.87 -9.10
CA PRO A 5 -18.00 4.29 -8.75
C PRO A 5 -17.79 2.90 -9.37
N MET A 6 -18.86 2.09 -9.40
CA MET A 6 -18.85 0.75 -9.98
C MET A 6 -18.61 0.76 -11.51
N GLU A 7 -19.19 1.73 -12.22
CA GLU A 7 -19.01 1.91 -13.66
C GLU A 7 -17.56 2.33 -13.98
N TRP A 8 -17.02 3.24 -13.17
CA TRP A 8 -15.64 3.71 -13.28
C TRP A 8 -14.64 2.57 -13.11
N PHE A 9 -14.80 1.76 -12.05
CA PHE A 9 -13.96 0.58 -11.83
C PHE A 9 -14.04 -0.42 -12.99
N LYS A 10 -15.18 -0.58 -13.65
CA LYS A 10 -15.28 -1.49 -14.80
C LYS A 10 -14.46 -1.00 -15.99
N LYS A 11 -14.46 0.31 -16.25
CA LYS A 11 -13.77 0.94 -17.39
C LYS A 11 -12.26 1.08 -17.23
N MET A 12 -11.72 0.97 -16.01
CA MET A 12 -10.27 1.07 -15.78
C MET A 12 -9.46 0.10 -16.65
N LYS A 13 -8.28 0.53 -17.09
CA LYS A 13 -7.30 -0.31 -17.79
C LYS A 13 -6.93 -1.49 -16.89
N LYS A 14 -6.72 -2.65 -17.52
CA LYS A 14 -6.38 -3.90 -16.80
C LYS A 14 -5.14 -3.73 -15.92
N ARG A 15 -4.13 -3.00 -16.41
CA ARG A 15 -2.89 -2.73 -15.69
C ARG A 15 -3.11 -1.88 -14.44
N SER A 16 -3.82 -0.76 -14.56
CA SER A 16 -4.20 0.11 -13.44
C SER A 16 -4.98 -0.63 -12.37
N LYS A 17 -5.89 -1.54 -12.76
CA LYS A 17 -6.58 -2.42 -11.81
C LYS A 17 -5.60 -3.28 -11.02
N TYR A 18 -4.66 -3.95 -11.68
CA TYR A 18 -3.68 -4.78 -10.98
C TYR A 18 -2.79 -3.96 -10.04
N LEU A 19 -2.32 -2.80 -10.48
CA LEU A 19 -1.53 -1.88 -9.64
C LEU A 19 -2.33 -1.45 -8.41
N MET A 20 -3.60 -1.09 -8.60
CA MET A 20 -4.49 -0.71 -7.52
C MET A 20 -4.73 -1.84 -6.52
N TYR A 21 -5.11 -3.03 -7.00
CA TYR A 21 -5.31 -4.19 -6.13
C TYR A 21 -4.04 -4.58 -5.37
N THR A 22 -2.89 -4.59 -6.05
CA THR A 22 -1.61 -4.92 -5.43
C THR A 22 -1.22 -3.88 -4.37
N GLY A 23 -1.45 -2.59 -4.65
CA GLY A 23 -1.24 -1.52 -3.69
C GLY A 23 -2.11 -1.68 -2.44
N ILE A 24 -3.40 -1.95 -2.61
CA ILE A 24 -4.33 -2.21 -1.49
C ILE A 24 -3.87 -3.42 -0.66
N VAL A 25 -3.48 -4.52 -1.30
CA VAL A 25 -3.01 -5.71 -0.58
C VAL A 25 -1.76 -5.41 0.24
N PHE A 26 -0.80 -4.66 -0.31
CA PHE A 26 0.42 -4.27 0.42
C PHE A 26 0.11 -3.38 1.61
N LEU A 27 -0.85 -2.44 1.48
CA LEU A 27 -1.30 -1.62 2.59
C LEU A 27 -2.02 -2.44 3.67
N ILE A 28 -2.81 -3.45 3.29
CA ILE A 28 -3.46 -4.34 4.28
C ILE A 28 -2.40 -5.14 5.05
N ILE A 29 -1.38 -5.66 4.37
CA ILE A 29 -0.29 -6.42 5.00
C ILE A 29 0.53 -5.55 5.97
N SER A 30 0.60 -4.24 5.74
CA SER A 30 1.31 -3.35 6.66
C SER A 30 0.52 -3.00 7.93
N ILE A 31 -0.82 -3.17 7.96
CA ILE A 31 -1.63 -2.83 9.13
C ILE A 31 -1.25 -3.62 10.40
N PRO A 32 -1.17 -4.98 10.38
CA PRO A 32 -0.81 -5.74 11.58
C PRO A 32 0.54 -5.29 12.16
N THR A 33 1.48 -4.94 11.29
CA THR A 33 2.79 -4.49 11.70
C THR A 33 2.82 -3.04 12.23
N PHE A 34 1.76 -2.25 12.06
CA PHE A 34 1.61 -0.98 12.80
C PHE A 34 0.88 -1.13 14.13
N LEU A 35 0.05 -2.17 14.28
CA LEU A 35 -0.66 -2.45 15.53
C LEU A 35 0.27 -3.09 16.56
N ASP A 36 1.19 -3.94 16.11
CA ASP A 36 2.10 -4.67 16.98
C ASP A 36 3.45 -3.94 17.20
N TYR A 37 3.79 -2.96 16.36
CA TYR A 37 5.09 -2.29 16.41
C TYR A 37 4.94 -0.77 16.32
N ASP A 38 5.88 -0.03 16.94
CA ASP A 38 5.93 1.42 16.82
C ASP A 38 6.03 1.84 15.34
N MET A 39 5.26 2.86 14.95
CA MET A 39 5.23 3.42 13.58
C MET A 39 6.61 3.79 13.02
N PHE A 40 7.56 4.12 13.90
CA PHE A 40 8.92 4.45 13.52
C PHE A 40 9.88 3.37 14.01
N PRO A 41 10.67 2.76 13.10
CA PRO A 41 11.67 1.79 13.52
C PRO A 41 12.66 2.45 14.48
N ARG A 42 12.77 1.93 15.69
CA ARG A 42 13.78 2.36 16.67
C ARG A 42 15.05 1.54 16.43
N ILE A 43 16.19 2.21 16.36
CA ILE A 43 17.50 1.54 16.31
C ILE A 43 17.92 1.24 17.74
N ASN A 44 17.42 0.14 18.30
CA ASN A 44 17.74 -0.30 19.66
C ASN A 44 18.25 -1.74 19.65
N ALA A 45 19.55 -1.95 19.89
CA ALA A 45 20.23 -3.23 19.66
C ALA A 45 19.68 -4.45 20.43
N ASN A 46 18.80 -4.25 21.41
CA ASN A 46 18.15 -5.31 22.19
C ASN A 46 16.87 -5.88 21.58
N ASP A 47 16.25 -5.22 20.59
CA ASP A 47 14.92 -5.57 20.06
C ASP A 47 14.98 -6.13 18.63
N GLY A 48 15.95 -7.02 18.36
CA GLY A 48 16.33 -7.48 17.02
C GLY A 48 15.17 -7.90 16.08
N PRO A 49 14.25 -8.80 16.48
CA PRO A 49 13.15 -9.22 15.62
C PRO A 49 12.10 -8.12 15.37
N HIS A 50 11.90 -7.24 16.35
CA HIS A 50 10.88 -6.19 16.30
C HIS A 50 11.22 -5.06 15.32
N GLN A 51 12.51 -4.80 15.12
CA GLN A 51 12.95 -3.81 14.14
C GLN A 51 12.65 -4.24 12.71
N ILE A 52 12.90 -5.50 12.37
CA ILE A 52 12.71 -6.01 11.00
C ILE A 52 11.24 -5.92 10.60
N GLY A 53 10.31 -6.26 11.51
CA GLY A 53 8.87 -6.13 11.26
C GLY A 53 8.45 -4.68 10.95
N SER A 54 8.99 -3.71 11.68
CA SER A 54 8.70 -2.28 11.48
C SER A 54 9.21 -1.77 10.14
N TRP A 55 10.43 -2.15 9.74
CA TRP A 55 11.02 -1.80 8.45
C TRP A 55 10.26 -2.43 7.27
N VAL A 56 9.86 -3.69 7.42
CA VAL A 56 9.06 -4.41 6.42
C VAL A 56 7.70 -3.73 6.24
N SER A 57 7.03 -3.37 7.33
CA SER A 57 5.76 -2.61 7.30
C SER A 57 5.88 -1.28 6.58
N PHE A 58 6.91 -0.51 6.93
CA PHE A 58 7.17 0.77 6.32
C PHE A 58 7.40 0.63 4.81
N PHE A 59 8.17 -0.38 4.39
CA PHE A 59 8.39 -0.69 2.98
C PHE A 59 7.10 -1.06 2.25
N PHE A 60 6.29 -1.98 2.80
CA PHE A 60 5.01 -2.36 2.19
C PHE A 60 4.06 -1.17 2.09
N THR A 61 4.04 -0.29 3.09
CA THR A 61 3.24 0.92 3.09
C THR A 61 3.67 1.86 1.98
N PHE A 62 4.97 2.15 1.91
CA PHE A 62 5.55 3.02 0.89
C PHE A 62 5.28 2.50 -0.53
N VAL A 63 5.55 1.22 -0.78
CA VAL A 63 5.29 0.61 -2.09
C VAL A 63 3.79 0.58 -2.39
N GLY A 64 2.96 0.26 -1.40
CA GLY A 64 1.50 0.25 -1.55
C GLY A 64 0.96 1.60 -2.03
N PHE A 65 1.40 2.70 -1.41
CA PHE A 65 1.03 4.05 -1.85
C PHE A 65 1.56 4.40 -3.25
N ILE A 66 2.79 4.05 -3.59
CA ILE A 66 3.34 4.28 -4.94
C ILE A 66 2.48 3.56 -5.99
N LEU A 67 2.10 2.30 -5.75
CA LEU A 67 1.29 1.53 -6.69
C LEU A 67 -0.09 2.16 -6.89
N LEU A 68 -0.70 2.72 -5.85
CA LEU A 68 -1.95 3.47 -5.98
C LEU A 68 -1.77 4.74 -6.81
N ILE A 69 -0.73 5.53 -6.54
CA ILE A 69 -0.43 6.75 -7.31
C ILE A 69 -0.23 6.42 -8.79
N LEU A 70 0.54 5.38 -9.10
CA LEU A 70 0.75 4.92 -10.48
C LEU A 70 -0.55 4.42 -11.12
N ALA A 71 -1.39 3.70 -10.38
CA ALA A 71 -2.68 3.23 -10.87
C ALA A 71 -3.61 4.40 -11.26
N PHE A 72 -3.67 5.45 -10.44
CA PHE A 72 -4.46 6.63 -10.75
C PHE A 72 -3.84 7.47 -11.88
N GLY A 73 -2.52 7.62 -11.90
CA GLY A 73 -1.80 8.32 -12.97
C GLY A 73 -1.95 7.66 -14.33
N GLU A 74 -2.04 6.34 -14.40
CA GLU A 74 -2.30 5.60 -15.64
C GLU A 74 -3.74 5.75 -16.17
N GLU A 75 -4.70 6.09 -15.32
CA GLU A 75 -6.08 6.35 -15.74
C GLU A 75 -6.33 7.81 -16.13
N ASP A 76 -5.49 8.74 -15.66
CA ASP A 76 -5.54 10.16 -16.04
C ASP A 76 -4.90 10.43 -17.41
N LEU A 77 -3.94 9.58 -17.82
CA LEU A 77 -3.27 9.57 -19.14
C LEU A 77 -4.04 8.80 -20.21
#